data_AF-A0A955XHP2-F1
#
_entry.id   AF-A0A955XHP2-F1
#
_cell.length_a   1.000
_cell.length_b   1.000
_cell.length_c   1.000
_cell.angle_alpha   90.00
_cell.angle_beta   90.00
_cell.angle_gamma   90.00
#
_symmetry.space_group_name_H-M   'P 1'
#
loop_
_entity.id
_entity.type
_entity.pdbx_description
1 polymer ?
#
loop_
_entity_poly.entity_id
_entity_poly.type
_entity_poly.pdbx_seq_one_letter_code
_entity_poly.pdbx_strand_id
1 'polypeptide(L)'
;MLLFLAIAAGLASAYLLVQALRPLLESSVVTAADWQRVEDESADLLARRDRLVEELRDLEFEAALNKVNAQDLAELRARYEAEAVALVRTLDERASDFDGRIEAEVSARLEKAEAARAAKA
;
A
#
# COMPACT_ATOMS: atom_id res chain seq x y z
N MET A 1 -8.32 6.10 55.43
CA MET A 1 -9.23 5.60 54.37
C MET A 1 -9.12 6.41 53.08
N LEU A 2 -9.34 7.73 53.09
CA LEU A 2 -9.26 8.56 51.87
C LEU A 2 -7.90 8.53 51.16
N LEU A 3 -6.79 8.52 51.92
CA LEU A 3 -5.44 8.49 51.36
C LEU A 3 -5.12 7.18 50.65
N PHE A 4 -5.59 6.05 51.18
CA PHE A 4 -5.50 4.74 50.52
C PHE A 4 -6.34 4.68 49.24
N LEU A 5 -7.54 5.27 49.25
CA LEU A 5 -8.41 5.32 48.08
C LEU A 5 -7.81 6.18 46.96
N ALA A 6 -7.19 7.30 47.30
CA ALA A 6 -6.50 8.17 46.35
C ALA A 6 -5.30 7.46 45.70
N ILE A 7 -4.51 6.72 46.49
CA ILE A 7 -3.38 5.94 45.98
C ILE A 7 -3.86 4.81 45.05
N ALA A 8 -4.91 4.08 45.45
CA ALA A 8 -5.48 3.01 44.63
C ALA A 8 -6.03 3.55 43.29
N ALA A 9 -6.72 4.69 43.32
CA ALA A 9 -7.21 5.34 42.11
C ALA A 9 -6.07 5.83 41.20
N GLY A 10 -5.00 6.36 41.78
CA GLY A 10 -3.80 6.77 41.03
C GLY A 10 -3.11 5.59 40.33
N LEU A 11 -2.94 4.48 41.03
CA LEU A 11 -2.33 3.27 40.47
C LEU A 11 -3.21 2.65 39.38
N ALA A 12 -4.53 2.62 39.57
CA ALA A 12 -5.46 2.13 38.56
C ALA A 12 -5.41 2.99 37.27
N SER A 13 -5.40 4.32 37.42
CA SER A 13 -5.26 5.24 36.29
C SER A 13 -3.93 5.07 35.55
N ALA A 14 -2.82 4.95 36.29
CA ALA A 14 -1.51 4.72 35.69
C ALA A 14 -1.44 3.38 34.95
N TYR A 15 -2.02 2.32 35.51
CA TYR A 15 -2.09 1.01 34.89
C TYR A 15 -2.91 1.03 33.59
N LEU A 16 -4.07 1.70 33.59
CA LEU A 16 -4.89 1.87 32.38
C LEU A 16 -4.18 2.69 31.31
N LEU A 17 -3.45 3.73 31.71
CA LEU A 17 -2.65 4.55 30.80
C LEU A 17 -1.56 3.73 30.11
N VAL A 18 -0.79 2.95 30.88
CA VAL A 18 0.24 2.05 30.32
C VAL A 18 -0.37 1.02 29.39
N GLN A 19 -1.53 0.46 29.73
CA GLN A 19 -2.22 -0.50 28.87
C GLN A 19 -2.68 0.13 27.55
N ALA A 20 -3.13 1.38 27.58
CA ALA A 20 -3.53 2.14 26.38
C ALA A 20 -2.33 2.55 25.51
N LEU A 21 -1.17 2.81 26.11
CA LEU A 21 0.07 3.20 25.43
C LEU A 21 0.88 2.02 24.88
N ARG A 22 0.75 0.83 25.49
CA ARG A 22 1.46 -0.39 25.08
C ARG A 22 1.33 -0.72 23.58
N PRO A 23 0.14 -0.68 22.94
CA PRO A 23 0.04 -0.95 21.50
C PRO A 23 0.70 0.11 20.61
N LEU A 24 0.89 1.34 21.10
CA LEU A 24 1.63 2.38 20.38
C LEU A 24 3.15 2.22 20.52
N LEU A 25 3.60 1.52 21.56
CA LEU A 25 5.01 1.26 21.86
C LEU A 25 5.50 -0.08 21.26
N GLU A 26 4.59 -0.95 20.85
CA GLU A 26 4.92 -2.14 20.05
C GLU A 26 5.34 -1.68 18.65
N SER A 27 6.64 -1.81 18.36
CA SER A 27 7.22 -1.51 17.05
C SER A 27 6.50 -2.32 15.97
N SER A 28 5.92 -1.64 14.98
CA SER A 28 5.32 -2.30 13.83
C SER A 28 6.35 -3.19 13.14
N VAL A 29 5.92 -4.41 12.76
CA VAL A 29 6.73 -5.40 12.04
C VAL A 29 7.19 -4.88 10.66
N VAL A 30 6.51 -3.85 10.13
CA VAL A 30 6.88 -3.16 8.89
C VAL A 30 7.65 -1.90 9.25
N THR A 31 8.91 -1.83 8.80
CA THR A 31 9.82 -0.70 9.04
C THR A 31 9.51 0.44 8.07
N ALA A 32 9.84 1.69 8.43
CA ALA A 32 9.74 2.83 7.51
C ALA A 32 10.53 2.62 6.20
N ALA A 33 11.66 1.90 6.27
CA ALA A 33 12.46 1.53 5.11
C ALA A 33 11.73 0.56 4.15
N ASP A 34 10.82 -0.27 4.66
CA ASP A 34 10.04 -1.20 3.84
C ASP A 34 8.92 -0.47 3.11
N TRP A 35 8.30 0.51 3.77
CA TRP A 35 7.34 1.42 3.14
C TRP A 35 7.98 2.23 2.01
N GLN A 36 9.16 2.81 2.25
CA GLN A 36 9.90 3.55 1.24
C GLN A 36 10.18 2.70 -0.01
N ARG A 37 10.62 1.45 0.18
CA ARG A 37 10.92 0.54 -0.94
C ARG A 37 9.67 0.20 -1.77
N VAL A 38 8.54 -0.02 -1.10
CA VAL A 38 7.26 -0.29 -1.78
C VAL A 38 6.79 0.92 -2.58
N GLU A 39 6.95 2.12 -2.02
CA GLU A 39 6.61 3.38 -2.67
C GLU A 39 7.49 3.63 -3.91
N ASP A 40 8.81 3.47 -3.76
CA ASP A 40 9.77 3.65 -4.86
C ASP A 40 9.51 2.68 -6.03
N GLU A 41 9.30 1.38 -5.74
CA GLU A 41 8.99 0.37 -6.77
C GLU A 41 7.66 0.65 -7.49
N SER A 42 6.65 1.13 -6.76
CA SER A 42 5.35 1.45 -7.35
C SER A 42 5.43 2.73 -8.19
N ALA A 43 6.20 3.72 -7.74
CA ALA A 43 6.45 4.96 -8.47
C ALA A 43 7.19 4.70 -9.79
N ASP A 44 8.18 3.80 -9.79
CA ASP A 44 8.90 3.41 -11.01
C ASP A 44 7.99 2.75 -12.06
N LEU A 45 7.10 1.85 -11.62
CA LEU A 45 6.13 1.21 -12.51
C LEU A 45 5.13 2.22 -13.09
N LEU A 46 4.64 3.17 -12.27
CA LEU A 46 3.77 4.25 -12.73
C LEU A 46 4.49 5.18 -13.72
N ALA A 47 5.73 5.56 -13.44
CA ALA A 47 6.54 6.39 -14.33
C ALA A 47 6.86 5.69 -15.66
N ARG A 48 6.97 4.35 -15.66
CA ARG A 48 7.13 3.56 -16.89
C ARG A 48 5.84 3.53 -17.70
N ARG A 49 4.68 3.39 -17.05
CA ARG A 49 3.36 3.46 -17.72
C ARG A 49 3.20 4.80 -18.42
N ASP A 50 3.47 5.90 -17.72
CA ASP A 50 3.25 7.25 -18.25
C ASP A 50 4.12 7.53 -19.47
N ARG A 51 5.40 7.14 -19.41
CA ARG A 51 6.30 7.21 -20.58
C ARG A 51 5.78 6.42 -21.77
N LEU A 52 5.29 5.20 -21.54
CA LEU A 52 4.83 4.33 -22.62
C LEU A 52 3.54 4.86 -23.28
N VAL A 53 2.66 5.49 -22.49
CA VAL A 53 1.46 6.19 -22.99
C VAL A 53 1.85 7.43 -23.79
N GLU A 54 2.84 8.19 -23.34
CA GLU A 54 3.37 9.35 -24.05
C GLU A 54 4.00 8.95 -25.40
N GLU A 55 4.83 7.91 -25.41
CA GLU A 55 5.44 7.37 -26.63
C GLU A 55 4.39 6.89 -27.64
N LEU A 56 3.35 6.20 -27.19
CA LEU A 56 2.22 5.79 -28.04
C LEU A 56 1.54 7.00 -28.68
N ARG A 57 1.30 8.05 -27.89
CA ARG A 57 0.63 9.26 -28.35
C ARG A 57 1.48 10.03 -29.37
N ASP A 58 2.79 10.11 -29.15
CA ASP A 58 3.73 10.75 -30.06
C ASP A 58 3.81 9.98 -31.38
N LEU A 59 3.85 8.65 -31.33
CA LEU A 59 3.84 7.80 -32.53
C LEU A 59 2.56 7.99 -33.36
N GLU A 60 1.40 8.05 -32.71
CA GLU A 60 0.12 8.34 -33.38
C GLU A 60 0.12 9.73 -34.05
N PHE A 61 0.73 10.72 -33.40
CA PHE A 61 0.88 12.07 -33.95
C PHE A 61 1.82 12.10 -35.16
N GLU A 62 2.96 11.41 -35.10
CA GLU A 62 3.90 11.31 -36.23
C GLU A 62 3.30 10.60 -37.44
N ALA A 63 2.51 9.55 -37.22
CA ALA A 63 1.75 8.90 -38.27
C ALA A 63 0.69 9.81 -38.89
N ALA A 64 -0.03 10.59 -38.09
CA ALA A 64 -0.98 11.58 -38.60
C ALA A 64 -0.31 12.66 -39.48
N LEU A 65 0.97 12.94 -39.23
CA LEU A 65 1.81 13.82 -40.05
C LEU A 65 2.41 13.15 -41.30
N ASN A 66 2.02 11.90 -41.59
CA ASN A 66 2.52 11.10 -42.71
C ASN A 66 4.05 10.85 -42.65
N LYS A 67 4.65 10.92 -41.45
CA LYS A 67 6.08 10.66 -41.23
C LYS A 67 6.40 9.18 -41.04
N VAL A 68 5.39 8.37 -40.76
CA VAL A 68 5.50 6.92 -40.48
C VAL A 68 4.55 6.18 -41.42
N ASN A 69 5.01 5.07 -41.99
CA ASN A 69 4.17 4.20 -42.82
C ASN A 69 3.11 3.50 -41.95
N ALA A 70 1.91 3.31 -42.50
CA ALA A 70 0.79 2.69 -41.78
C ALA A 70 1.09 1.25 -41.29
N GLN A 71 1.96 0.54 -41.99
CA GLN A 71 2.40 -0.80 -41.60
C GLN A 71 3.31 -0.78 -40.35
N ASP A 72 4.27 0.15 -40.31
CA ASP A 72 5.19 0.30 -39.17
C ASP A 72 4.45 0.81 -37.93
N LEU A 73 3.48 1.73 -38.12
CA LEU A 73 2.60 2.20 -37.06
C LEU A 73 1.80 1.04 -36.43
N ALA A 74 1.21 0.17 -37.25
CA ALA A 74 0.41 -0.95 -36.77
C ALA A 74 1.26 -1.94 -35.96
N GLU A 75 2.49 -2.21 -36.40
CA GLU A 75 3.42 -3.09 -35.69
C GLU A 75 3.87 -2.49 -34.34
N LEU A 76 4.32 -1.23 -34.33
CA LEU A 76 4.75 -0.57 -33.10
C LEU A 76 3.60 -0.43 -32.10
N ARG A 77 2.42 -0.02 -32.57
CA ARG A 77 1.23 0.13 -31.73
C ARG A 77 0.84 -1.19 -31.07
N ALA A 78 0.82 -2.29 -31.82
CA ALA A 78 0.50 -3.61 -31.26
C ALA A 78 1.50 -4.03 -30.16
N ARG A 79 2.79 -3.72 -30.33
CA ARG A 79 3.83 -4.01 -29.33
C ARG A 79 3.66 -3.18 -28.07
N TYR A 80 3.49 -1.87 -28.22
CA TYR A 80 3.32 -0.96 -27.09
C TYR A 80 2.00 -1.20 -26.34
N GLU A 81 0.89 -1.47 -27.04
CA GLU A 81 -0.37 -1.85 -26.39
C GLU A 81 -0.21 -3.15 -25.58
N ALA A 82 0.50 -4.15 -26.11
CA ALA A 82 0.79 -5.38 -25.37
C ALA A 82 1.65 -5.13 -24.12
N GLU A 83 2.67 -4.26 -24.21
CA GLU A 83 3.50 -3.89 -23.06
C GLU A 83 2.70 -3.08 -22.02
N ALA A 84 1.85 -2.16 -22.45
CA ALA A 84 0.96 -1.39 -21.58
C ALA A 84 0.00 -2.31 -20.80
N VAL A 85 -0.64 -3.26 -21.48
CA VAL A 85 -1.56 -4.23 -20.84
C VAL A 85 -0.82 -5.11 -19.84
N ALA A 86 0.39 -5.59 -20.17
CA ALA A 86 1.19 -6.39 -19.25
C ALA A 86 1.60 -5.60 -18.00
N LEU A 87 1.95 -4.32 -18.17
CA LEU A 87 2.32 -3.43 -17.08
C LEU A 87 1.13 -3.14 -16.16
N VAL A 88 -0.05 -2.86 -16.72
CA VAL A 88 -1.29 -2.65 -15.92
C VAL A 88 -1.65 -3.90 -15.13
N ARG A 89 -1.58 -5.10 -15.73
CA ARG A 89 -1.81 -6.35 -15.00
C ARG A 89 -0.86 -6.54 -13.82
N THR A 90 0.42 -6.19 -14.01
CA THR A 90 1.43 -6.27 -12.94
C THR A 90 1.08 -5.32 -11.79
N LEU A 91 0.57 -4.12 -12.09
CA LEU A 91 0.11 -3.17 -11.08
C LEU A 91 -1.12 -3.70 -10.33
N ASP A 92 -2.09 -4.28 -11.05
CA ASP A 92 -3.32 -4.84 -10.46
C ASP A 92 -3.02 -6.04 -9.55
N GLU A 93 -2.17 -6.97 -9.98
CA GLU A 93 -1.74 -8.13 -9.18
C GLU A 93 -1.06 -7.69 -7.89
N ARG A 94 -0.18 -6.68 -7.98
CA ARG A 94 0.54 -6.13 -6.84
C ARG A 94 -0.41 -5.39 -5.88
N ALA A 95 -1.39 -4.65 -6.39
CA ALA A 95 -2.41 -4.02 -5.57
C ALA A 95 -3.23 -5.07 -4.80
N SER A 96 -3.63 -6.17 -5.45
CA SER A 96 -4.38 -7.25 -4.82
C SER A 96 -3.58 -7.98 -3.73
N ASP A 97 -2.26 -8.16 -3.89
CA ASP A 97 -1.41 -8.74 -2.84
C ASP A 97 -1.35 -7.84 -1.60
N PHE A 98 -1.23 -6.52 -1.80
CA PHE A 98 -1.29 -5.57 -0.68
C PHE A 98 -2.63 -5.60 0.04
N ASP A 99 -3.75 -5.64 -0.69
CA ASP A 99 -5.09 -5.74 -0.09
C ASP A 99 -5.22 -6.99 0.80
N GLY A 100 -4.79 -8.14 0.30
CA GLY A 100 -4.82 -9.39 1.07
C GLY A 100 -3.96 -9.34 2.34
N ARG A 101 -2.77 -8.73 2.26
CA ARG A 101 -1.88 -8.56 3.42
C ARG A 101 -2.45 -7.57 4.44
N ILE A 102 -3.10 -6.50 3.98
CA ILE A 102 -3.77 -5.52 4.84
C ILE A 102 -4.94 -6.19 5.57
N GLU A 103 -5.78 -6.94 4.85
CA GLU A 103 -6.94 -7.63 5.43
C GLU A 103 -6.51 -8.67 6.48
N ALA A 104 -5.44 -9.44 6.21
CA ALA A 104 -4.86 -10.39 7.15
C ALA A 104 -4.32 -9.71 8.42
N GLU A 105 -3.63 -8.57 8.29
CA GLU A 105 -3.10 -7.84 9.44
C GLU A 105 -4.22 -7.15 10.25
N VAL A 106 -5.23 -6.59 9.57
CA VAL A 106 -6.39 -5.96 10.22
C VAL A 106 -7.20 -7.00 10.99
N SER A 107 -7.51 -8.14 10.39
CA SER A 107 -8.22 -9.24 11.06
C SER A 107 -7.44 -9.75 12.28
N ALA A 108 -6.14 -10.03 12.13
CA ALA A 108 -5.29 -10.46 13.25
C ALA A 108 -5.27 -9.43 14.40
N ARG A 109 -5.29 -8.13 14.10
CA ARG A 109 -5.37 -7.07 15.13
C ARG A 109 -6.73 -7.01 15.80
N LEU A 110 -7.81 -7.17 15.04
CA LEU A 110 -9.16 -7.21 15.59
C LEU A 110 -9.34 -8.41 16.53
N GLU A 111 -8.90 -9.61 16.12
CA GLU A 111 -8.95 -10.82 16.96
C GLU A 111 -8.16 -10.65 18.27
N LYS A 112 -6.94 -10.10 18.20
CA LYS A 112 -6.15 -9.79 19.40
C LYS A 112 -6.85 -8.78 20.31
N ALA A 113 -7.48 -7.75 19.74
CA ALA A 113 -8.21 -6.75 20.50
C ALA A 113 -9.47 -7.34 21.17
N GLU A 114 -10.18 -8.23 20.49
CA GLU A 114 -11.34 -8.95 21.03
C GLU A 114 -10.95 -9.92 22.13
N ALA A 115 -9.88 -10.70 21.96
CA ALA A 115 -9.35 -11.59 22.99
C ALA A 115 -8.90 -10.82 24.23
N ALA A 116 -8.26 -9.66 24.05
CA ALA A 116 -7.88 -8.78 25.17
C ALA A 116 -9.09 -8.17 25.90
N ARG A 117 -10.18 -7.88 25.18
CA ARG A 117 -11.45 -7.43 25.80
C ARG A 117 -12.13 -8.56 26.57
N ALA A 118 -12.17 -9.77 26.01
CA ALA A 118 -12.79 -10.93 26.63
C ALA A 118 -12.04 -11.38 27.90
N ALA A 119 -10.71 -11.27 27.92
CA ALA A 119 -9.90 -11.57 29.12
C ALA A 119 -10.02 -10.53 30.25
N LYS A 120 -10.65 -9.38 29.98
CA LYS A 120 -10.84 -8.27 30.92
C LYS A 120 -12.27 -8.20 31.48
N ALA A 121 -13.21 -8.97 30.91
CA ALA A 121 -14.58 -9.14 31.38
C ALA A 121 -14.66 -10.29 32.40
#